data_AF-A0A822GWV6-F1
#
_entry.id   AF-A0A822GWV6-F1
#
_cell.length_a   1.000
_cell.length_b   1.000
_cell.length_c   1.000
_cell.angle_alpha   90.00
_cell.angle_beta   90.00
_cell.angle_gamma   90.00
#
_symmetry.space_group_name_H-M   'P 1'
#
loop_
_entity.id
_entity.type
_entity.pdbx_description
1 polymer ?
#
loop_
_entity_poly.entity_id
_entity_poly.type
_entity_poly.pdbx_seq_one_letter_code
_entity_poly.pdbx_strand_id
1 'polypeptide(L)' 'MATTTGKTSCIICKKSKMTVKCSGCSKDFGLNHISEHHNELSQQLGTIEDQFNDLKLEMDEQKSNPQKPELMKQIDKCER' A
#
# COMPACT_ATOMS: atom_id res chain seq x y z
N MET A 1 -21.63 -3.20 32.02
CA MET A 1 -21.01 -2.21 31.12
C MET A 1 -21.97 -1.96 29.98
N ALA A 2 -22.51 -0.74 29.86
CA ALA A 2 -23.45 -0.39 28.80
C ALA A 2 -22.67 -0.23 27.49
N THR A 3 -22.88 -1.12 26.53
CA THR A 3 -22.39 -0.92 25.16
C THR A 3 -23.17 0.26 24.59
N THR A 4 -22.55 1.44 24.56
CA THR A 4 -23.05 2.55 23.76
C THR A 4 -23.00 2.09 22.30
N THR A 5 -24.11 1.56 21.79
CA THR A 5 -24.33 1.35 20.36
C THR A 5 -24.45 2.74 19.73
N GLY A 6 -23.31 3.46 19.65
CA GLY A 6 -23.19 4.67 18.87
C GLY A 6 -23.59 4.31 17.46
N LYS A 7 -24.55 5.05 16.88
CA LYS A 7 -25.07 4.81 15.54
C LYS A 7 -23.89 4.79 14.55
N THR A 8 -23.39 3.62 14.20
CA THR A 8 -22.32 3.46 13.22
C THR A 8 -22.91 3.82 11.86
N SER A 9 -22.34 4.83 11.22
CA SER A 9 -22.77 5.34 9.93
C SER A 9 -21.70 5.08 8.90
N CYS A 10 -22.13 4.81 7.66
CA CYS A 10 -21.20 4.63 6.58
C CYS A 10 -20.34 5.90 6.42
N ILE A 11 -19.02 5.76 6.39
CA ILE A 11 -18.11 6.90 6.26
C ILE A 11 -18.36 7.70 4.98
N ILE A 12 -18.82 7.04 3.91
CA ILE A 12 -19.10 7.62 2.59
C ILE A 12 -20.47 8.31 2.56
N CYS A 13 -21.57 7.56 2.75
CA CYS A 13 -22.93 8.11 2.56
C CYS A 13 -23.64 8.54 3.84
N LYS A 14 -23.01 8.41 5.01
CA LYS A 14 -23.52 8.77 6.34
C LYS A 14 -24.82 8.08 6.77
N LYS A 15 -25.32 7.12 5.98
CA LYS A 15 -26.48 6.31 6.35
C LYS A 15 -26.09 5.33 7.47
N SER A 16 -26.94 5.27 8.50
CA SER A 16 -26.75 4.43 9.69
C SER A 16 -27.46 3.08 9.60
N LYS A 17 -28.08 2.75 8.46
CA LYS A 17 -28.71 1.43 8.25
C LYS A 17 -27.64 0.45 7.77
N MET A 18 -27.35 -0.55 8.61
CA MET A 18 -26.54 -1.73 8.33
C MET A 18 -25.14 -1.38 7.80
N THR A 19 -24.23 -1.14 8.74
CA THR A 19 -22.82 -0.87 8.46
C THR A 19 -21.97 -2.08 8.85
N VAL A 20 -20.88 -2.27 8.10
CA VAL A 20 -19.86 -3.27 8.33
C VAL A 20 -18.55 -2.54 8.56
N LYS A 21 -17.85 -2.92 9.63
CA LYS A 21 -16.52 -2.39 9.95
C LYS A 21 -15.47 -3.14 9.13
N CYS A 22 -14.65 -2.42 8.38
CA CYS A 22 -13.46 -2.99 7.78
C CYS A 22 -12.41 -3.27 8.86
N SER A 23 -11.91 -4.50 8.96
CA SER A 23 -10.89 -4.90 9.94
C SER A 23 -9.53 -4.25 9.68
N GLY A 24 -9.20 -3.96 8.42
CA GLY A 24 -7.92 -3.36 8.04
C GLY A 24 -7.81 -1.88 8.42
N CYS A 25 -8.83 -1.07 8.10
CA CYS A 25 -8.79 0.38 8.32
C CYS A 25 -9.65 0.87 9.49
N SER A 26 -10.36 -0.04 10.18
CA SER A 26 -11.27 0.25 11.30
C SER A 26 -12.39 1.26 11.00
N LYS A 27 -12.71 1.51 9.74
CA LYS A 27 -13.81 2.39 9.30
C LYS A 27 -15.09 1.59 9.04
N ASP A 28 -16.23 2.22 9.29
CA ASP A 28 -17.56 1.66 9.01
C ASP A 28 -18.05 2.04 7.61
N PHE A 29 -18.49 1.04 6.85
CA PHE A 29 -19.01 1.20 5.50
C PHE A 29 -20.41 0.60 5.40
N GLY A 30 -21.26 1.16 4.55
CA GLY A 30 -22.49 0.49 4.15
C GLY A 30 -22.17 -0.70 3.27
N LEU A 31 -23.09 -1.66 3.17
CA LEU A 31 -22.91 -2.90 2.39
C LEU A 31 -22.48 -2.67 0.92
N ASN A 32 -22.93 -1.59 0.29
CA ASN A 32 -22.53 -1.29 -1.09
C ASN A 32 -21.11 -0.71 -1.17
N HIS A 33 -20.69 0.05 -0.16
CA HIS A 33 -19.41 0.75 -0.15
C HIS A 33 -18.26 -0.09 0.38
N ILE A 34 -18.55 -1.12 1.19
CA ILE A 34 -17.50 -2.03 1.68
C ILE A 34 -16.90 -2.84 0.52
N SER A 35 -17.73 -3.27 -0.44
CA SER A 35 -17.26 -3.99 -1.63
C SER A 35 -16.39 -3.10 -2.53
N GLU A 36 -16.80 -1.85 -2.75
CA GLU A 36 -16.01 -0.87 -3.50
C GLU A 36 -14.67 -0.58 -2.80
N HIS A 37 -14.70 -0.39 -1.49
CA HIS A 37 -13.49 -0.19 -0.68
C HIS A 37 -12.52 -1.38 -0.78
N HIS A 38 -13.03 -2.61 -0.73
CA HIS A 38 -12.20 -3.81 -0.87
C HIS A 38 -11.59 -3.92 -2.27
N ASN A 39 -12.34 -3.56 -3.31
CA ASN A 39 -11.81 -3.54 -4.67
C ASN A 39 -10.70 -2.48 -4.84
N GLU A 40 -10.90 -1.28 -4.28
CA GLU A 40 -9.88 -0.23 -4.30
C GLU A 40 -8.59 -0.66 -3.59
N LEU A 41 -8.71 -1.30 -2.43
CA LEU A 41 -7.55 -1.87 -1.71
C LEU A 41 -6.83 -2.94 -2.54
N SER A 42 -7.58 -3.81 -3.22
CA SER A 42 -6.99 -4.85 -4.08
C SER A 42 -6.20 -4.23 -5.24
N GLN A 43 -6.70 -3.15 -5.84
CA GLN A 43 -6.00 -2.45 -6.92
C GLN A 43 -4.73 -1.75 -6.43
N GLN A 44 -4.79 -1.10 -5.27
CA GLN A 44 -3.62 -0.49 -4.65
C GLN A 44 -2.55 -1.52 -4.32
N LEU A 45 -2.94 -2.69 -3.80
CA LEU A 45 -2.01 -3.77 -3.50
C LEU A 45 -1.34 -4.29 -4.77
N GLY A 46 -2.10 -4.56 -5.84
CA GLY A 46 -1.51 -4.98 -7.12
C GLY A 46 -0.52 -3.95 -7.66
N THR A 47 -0.85 -2.67 -7.57
CA THR A 47 0.05 -1.57 -7.99
C THR A 47 1.36 -1.54 -7.18
N ILE A 48 1.30 -1.82 -5.87
CA ILE A 48 2.49 -1.91 -5.02
C ILE A 48 3.33 -3.14 -5.38
N GLU A 49 2.69 -4.28 -5.65
CA GLU A 49 3.37 -5.50 -6.08
C GLU A 49 4.10 -5.32 -7.42
N ASP A 50 3.47 -4.65 -8.37
CA ASP A 50 4.07 -4.30 -9.67
C ASP A 50 5.30 -3.40 -9.47
N GLN A 51 5.16 -2.30 -8.72
CA GLN A 51 6.28 -1.39 -8.42
C GLN A 51 7.43 -2.12 -7.70
N PHE A 52 7.10 -3.02 -6.77
CA PHE A 52 8.10 -3.79 -6.07
C PHE A 52 8.86 -4.73 -7.02
N ASN A 53 8.17 -5.37 -7.96
CA ASN A 53 8.80 -6.22 -8.97
C ASN A 53 9.72 -5.41 -9.89
N ASP A 54 9.30 -4.23 -10.34
CA ASP A 54 10.12 -3.34 -11.16
C ASP A 54 11.39 -2.92 -10.44
N LEU A 55 11.28 -2.51 -9.17
CA LEU A 55 12.44 -2.17 -8.33
C LEU A 55 13.38 -3.36 -8.15
N LYS A 56 12.83 -4.55 -7.94
CA LYS A 56 13.62 -5.77 -7.78
C LYS A 56 14.39 -6.09 -9.05
N LEU A 57 13.77 -5.95 -10.23
CA LEU A 57 14.42 -6.13 -11.52
C LEU A 57 15.57 -5.13 -11.69
N GLU A 58 15.33 -3.84 -11.44
CA GLU A 58 16.37 -2.80 -11.53
C GLU A 58 17.56 -3.11 -10.60
N MET A 59 17.28 -3.57 -9.37
CA MET A 59 18.32 -3.96 -8.42
C MET A 59 19.12 -5.18 -8.88
N ASP A 60 18.48 -6.17 -9.50
CA ASP A 60 19.15 -7.37 -10.01
C ASP A 60 20.02 -7.05 -11.24
N GLU A 61 19.54 -6.16 -12.13
CA GLU A 61 20.30 -5.62 -13.24
C GLU A 61 21.53 -4.83 -12.76
N GLN A 62 21.38 -4.03 -11.71
CA GLN A 62 22.52 -3.32 -11.10
C GLN A 62 23.53 -4.26 -10.44
N LYS A 63 23.09 -5.35 -9.79
CA LYS A 63 24.01 -6.37 -9.26
C LYS A 63 24.74 -7.11 -10.38
N SER A 64 24.05 -7.37 -11.49
CA SER A 64 24.58 -8.10 -12.64
C SER A 64 25.53 -7.26 -13.50
N ASN A 65 25.55 -5.93 -13.34
CA ASN A 65 26.47 -5.04 -14.05
C ASN A 65 27.61 -4.52 -13.15
N PRO A 66 28.76 -5.20 -13.09
CA PRO A 66 29.93 -4.80 -12.29
C PRO A 66 30.70 -3.57 -12.85
N GLN A 67 30.18 -2.83 -13.84
CA GLN A 67 30.79 -1.57 -14.30
C GLN A 67 30.43 -0.36 -13.42
N LYS A 68 29.37 -0.40 -12.61
CA LYS A 68 29.06 0.68 -11.66
C LYS A 68 30.13 0.90 -10.56
N PRO A 69 30.83 -0.13 -10.03
CA PRO A 69 31.94 0.10 -9.12
C PRO A 69 33.17 0.73 -9.78
N GLU A 70 33.27 0.88 -11.10
CA GLU A 70 34.39 1.62 -11.70
C GLU A 70 34.35 3.11 -11.35
N LEU A 71 33.17 3.74 -11.30
CA LEU A 71 33.04 5.14 -10.86
C LEU A 71 33.40 5.30 -9.39
N MET A 72 32.95 4.38 -8.51
CA MET A 72 33.34 4.38 -7.10
C MET A 72 34.85 4.14 -6.92
N LYS A 73 35.46 3.23 -7.69
CA LYS A 73 36.92 2.99 -7.70
C LYS A 73 37.73 4.19 -8.19
N GLN A 74 37.16 5.03 -9.07
CA GLN A 74 37.79 6.27 -9.53
C GLN A 74 37.72 7.37 -8.47
N ILE A 75 36.64 7.44 -7.69
CA ILE A 75 36.50 8.37 -6.56
C ILE A 75 37.50 8.01 -5.45
N ASP A 76 37.60 6.72 -5.09
CA ASP A 76 38.57 6.21 -4.09
C ASP A 76 40.05 6.48 -4.48
N LYS A 77 40.33 6.64 -5.77
CA LYS A 77 41.66 7.03 -6.29
C LYS A 77 41.93 8.53 -6.23
N CYS A 78 40.89 9.36 -6.16
CA CYS A 78 41.01 10.83 -6.11
C CYS A 78 41.26 11.34 -4.69
N GLU A 79 40.84 10.57 -3.68
CA GLU A 79 41.01 10.90 -2.26
C GLU A 79 42.35 10.41 -1.68
N ARG A 80 43.24 9.84 -2.51
CA ARG A 80 44.56 9.34 -2.10
C ARG A 80 45.70 10.22 -2.61
#